data_AF-A0A2I8F384-F1
#
_entry.id   AF-A0A2I8F384-F1
#
_cell.length_a   1.000
_cell.length_b   1.000
_cell.length_c   1.000
_cell.angle_alpha   90.00
_cell.angle_beta   90.00
_cell.angle_gamma   90.00
#
_symmetry.space_group_name_H-M   'P 1'
#
loop_
_entity.id
_entity.type
_entity.pdbx_description
1 polymer ?
#
loop_
_entity_poly.entity_id
_entity_poly.type
_entity_poly.pdbx_seq_one_letter_code
_entity_poly.pdbx_strand_id
1 'polypeptide(L)'
;MQEHESPTLCCKEIENGVSKAEGHGWPEIRLHLALLKDMGLVTECTTPAEYRLTSAGYDVVESADPIEQMRMWAKIASGPNTPLTPTFAVSRHPLPPAARSQRLT
;
A
#
# COMPACT_ATOMS: atom_id res chain seq x y z
N MET A 1 -14.55 12.41 20.18
CA MET A 1 -13.36 12.25 19.34
C MET A 1 -12.30 11.62 20.23
N GLN A 2 -12.05 10.32 20.11
CA GLN A 2 -11.00 9.65 20.87
C GLN A 2 -9.65 10.00 20.23
N GLU A 3 -8.74 10.54 21.03
CA GLU A 3 -7.37 10.85 20.63
C GLU A 3 -6.55 9.55 20.62
N HIS A 4 -6.35 8.98 19.43
CA HIS A 4 -5.38 7.90 19.23
C HIS A 4 -3.98 8.53 19.25
N GLU A 5 -3.15 8.18 20.25
CA GLU A 5 -1.88 8.82 20.61
C GLU A 5 -0.78 8.79 19.51
N SER A 6 -1.00 8.10 18.39
CA SER A 6 -0.12 8.17 17.21
C SER A 6 -0.91 7.71 15.98
N PRO A 7 -1.46 8.64 15.17
CA PRO A 7 -2.32 8.26 14.03
C PRO A 7 -1.51 7.78 12.82
N THR A 8 -0.18 7.87 12.87
CA THR A 8 0.77 7.55 11.79
C THR A 8 1.69 6.43 12.25
N LEU A 9 1.88 5.42 11.42
CA LEU A 9 2.81 4.31 11.67
C LEU A 9 3.94 4.33 10.64
N CYS A 10 5.17 4.17 11.11
CA CYS A 10 6.33 4.06 10.25
C CYS A 10 6.41 2.67 9.60
N CYS A 11 6.94 2.58 8.38
CA CYS A 11 7.25 1.32 7.69
C CYS A 11 7.86 0.24 8.60
N LYS A 12 8.86 0.60 9.41
CA LYS A 12 9.55 -0.35 10.30
C LYS A 12 8.67 -0.86 11.43
N GLU A 13 7.74 -0.05 11.92
CA GLU A 13 6.82 -0.44 12.99
C GLU A 13 5.75 -1.39 12.44
N ILE A 14 5.25 -1.10 11.24
CA ILE A 14 4.32 -1.97 10.51
C ILE A 14 5.00 -3.31 10.20
N GLU A 15 6.23 -3.28 9.68
CA GLU A 15 7.01 -4.48 9.41
C GLU A 15 7.15 -5.36 10.65
N ASN A 16 7.66 -4.78 11.75
CA ASN A 16 7.88 -5.52 12.98
C ASN A 16 6.58 -6.03 13.60
N GLY A 17 5.50 -5.25 13.54
CA GLY A 17 4.20 -5.64 14.08
C GLY A 17 3.60 -6.81 13.31
N VAL A 18 3.49 -6.68 11.99
CA VAL A 18 2.87 -7.70 11.13
C VAL A 18 3.75 -8.95 11.03
N SER A 19 5.08 -8.79 10.96
CA SER A 19 5.99 -9.95 10.94
C SER A 19 5.89 -10.77 12.22
N LYS A 20 5.68 -10.13 13.39
CA LYS A 20 5.51 -10.84 14.67
C LYS A 20 4.12 -11.47 14.82
N ALA A 21 3.09 -10.83 14.30
CA ALA A 21 1.72 -11.31 14.42
C ALA A 21 1.39 -12.44 13.44
N GLU A 22 1.79 -12.30 12.18
CA GLU A 22 1.35 -13.18 11.08
C GLU A 22 2.50 -13.81 10.28
N GLY A 23 3.76 -13.45 10.58
CA GLY A 23 4.93 -14.06 9.93
C GLY A 23 5.21 -13.55 8.51
N HIS A 24 4.50 -12.53 8.04
CA HIS A 24 4.71 -11.95 6.70
C HIS A 24 6.02 -11.17 6.62
N GLY A 25 6.74 -11.32 5.49
CA GLY A 25 7.95 -10.55 5.21
C GLY A 25 7.65 -9.17 4.62
N TRP A 26 8.62 -8.25 4.69
CA TRP A 26 8.47 -6.89 4.17
C TRP A 26 7.93 -6.75 2.73
N PRO A 27 8.35 -7.57 1.75
CA PRO A 27 7.80 -7.48 0.39
C PRO A 27 6.29 -7.72 0.34
N GLU A 28 5.81 -8.65 1.17
CA GLU A 28 4.40 -9.02 1.25
C GLU A 28 3.60 -7.94 1.98
N ILE A 29 4.16 -7.39 3.05
CA ILE A 29 3.59 -6.24 3.79
C ILE A 29 3.45 -5.03 2.86
N ARG A 30 4.47 -4.74 2.03
CA ARG A 30 4.41 -3.65 1.04
C ARG A 30 3.34 -3.87 -0.02
N LEU A 31 3.11 -5.11 -0.45
CA LEU A 31 2.04 -5.44 -1.38
C LEU A 31 0.67 -5.13 -0.75
N HIS A 32 0.44 -5.57 0.49
CA HIS A 32 -0.81 -5.28 1.21
C HIS A 32 -1.02 -3.78 1.41
N LEU A 33 0.02 -3.03 1.81
CA LEU A 33 -0.06 -1.58 1.97
C LEU A 33 -0.39 -0.87 0.65
N ALA A 34 0.17 -1.33 -0.48
CA ALA A 34 -0.17 -0.78 -1.79
C ALA A 34 -1.64 -1.01 -2.15
N LEU A 35 -2.18 -2.20 -1.87
CA LEU A 35 -3.60 -2.50 -2.09
C LEU A 35 -4.52 -1.66 -1.19
N LEU A 36 -4.17 -1.51 0.09
CA LEU A 36 -4.93 -0.67 1.03
C LEU A 36 -4.92 0.81 0.61
N LYS A 37 -3.80 1.27 0.03
CA LYS A 37 -3.69 2.63 -0.53
C LYS A 37 -4.54 2.80 -1.78
N ASP A 38 -4.55 1.82 -2.68
CA ASP A 38 -5.38 1.84 -3.90
C ASP A 38 -6.88 1.85 -3.56
N MET A 39 -7.29 1.11 -2.52
CA MET A 39 -8.65 1.14 -1.98
C MET A 39 -9.00 2.44 -1.24
N GLY A 40 -8.04 3.34 -1.02
CA GLY A 40 -8.26 4.60 -0.29
C GLY A 40 -8.45 4.43 1.22
N LEU A 41 -8.09 3.27 1.79
CA LEU A 41 -8.20 3.01 3.23
C LEU A 41 -6.99 3.53 4.01
N VAL A 42 -5.85 3.64 3.33
CA VAL A 42 -4.60 4.14 3.89
C VAL A 42 -3.99 5.19 2.97
N THR A 43 -3.35 6.22 3.53
CA THR A 43 -2.56 7.19 2.78
C THR A 43 -1.10 7.17 3.24
N GLU A 44 -0.18 7.38 2.31
CA GLU A 44 1.25 7.52 2.58
C GLU A 44 1.57 9.01 2.79
N CYS A 45 2.08 9.36 3.97
CA CYS A 45 2.38 10.73 4.39
C CYS A 45 3.89 10.97 4.32
N THR A 46 4.38 11.47 3.18
CA THR A 46 5.77 11.95 2.97
C THR A 46 6.90 10.94 3.23
N THR A 47 8.14 11.35 2.98
CA THR A 47 9.37 10.56 3.23
C THR A 47 9.98 10.93 4.59
N PRO A 48 10.30 9.97 5.48
CA PRO A 48 10.22 8.51 5.27
C PRO A 48 8.77 8.01 5.24
N ALA A 49 8.51 6.94 4.47
CA ALA A 49 7.16 6.45 4.20
C ALA A 49 6.41 6.09 5.50
N GLU A 50 5.54 6.99 5.93
CA GLU A 50 4.60 6.80 7.03
C GLU A 50 3.22 6.52 6.45
N TYR A 51 2.49 5.60 7.06
CA TYR A 51 1.14 5.26 6.63
C TYR A 51 0.12 5.72 7.66
N ARG A 52 -0.99 6.27 7.18
CA ARG A 52 -2.09 6.78 7.99
C ARG A 52 -3.40 6.21 7.51
N LEU A 53 -4.28 5.79 8.43
CA LEU A 53 -5.64 5.42 8.07
C LEU A 53 -6.39 6.66 7.57
N THR A 54 -7.18 6.49 6.51
CA THR A 54 -8.17 7.48 6.09
C THR A 54 -9.43 7.34 6.95
N SER A 55 -10.38 8.28 6.84
CA SER A 55 -11.68 8.14 7.51
C SER A 55 -12.36 6.80 7.16
N ALA A 56 -12.33 6.41 5.88
CA ALA A 56 -12.84 5.12 5.44
C ALA A 56 -12.08 3.93 6.04
N GLY A 57 -10.76 4.06 6.23
CA GLY A 57 -9.97 3.03 6.92
C GLY A 57 -10.40 2.84 8.36
N TYR A 58 -10.69 3.92 9.09
CA TYR A 58 -11.22 3.84 10.46
C TYR A 58 -12.60 3.17 10.49
N ASP A 59 -13.51 3.54 9.58
CA ASP A 59 -14.86 2.95 9.50
C ASP A 59 -14.81 1.42 9.31
N VAL A 60 -13.82 0.92 8.56
CA VAL A 60 -13.62 -0.53 8.34
C VAL A 60 -13.09 -1.22 9.61
N VAL A 61 -12.10 -0.63 10.26
CA VAL A 61 -11.44 -1.23 11.45
C VAL A 61 -12.36 -1.22 12.67
N GLU A 62 -13.19 -0.18 12.82
CA GLU A 62 -14.14 -0.05 13.94
C GLU A 62 -15.45 -0.83 13.69
N SER A 63 -15.63 -1.40 12.52
CA SER A 63 -16.81 -2.20 12.19
C SER A 63 -16.88 -3.49 13.00
N ALA A 64 -18.09 -3.95 13.28
CA ALA A 64 -18.33 -5.27 13.87
C ALA A 64 -17.87 -6.41 12.95
N ASP A 65 -17.89 -6.20 11.63
CA ASP A 65 -17.46 -7.16 10.61
C ASP A 65 -16.48 -6.53 9.58
N PRO A 66 -15.20 -6.34 9.96
CA PRO A 66 -14.21 -5.67 9.11
C PRO A 66 -13.98 -6.36 7.76
N ILE A 67 -14.11 -7.69 7.73
CA ILE A 67 -13.92 -8.50 6.50
C ILE A 67 -15.01 -8.18 5.48
N GLU A 68 -16.26 -8.08 5.91
CA GLU A 68 -17.37 -7.74 5.01
C GLU A 68 -17.28 -6.29 4.53
N GLN A 69 -16.88 -5.37 5.41
CA GLN A 69 -16.60 -3.98 5.01
C GLN A 69 -15.47 -3.90 3.96
N MET A 70 -14.35 -4.60 4.18
CA MET A 70 -13.27 -4.68 3.19
C MET A 70 -13.74 -5.25 1.85
N ARG A 71 -14.60 -6.28 1.85
CA ARG A 71 -15.17 -6.86 0.62
C ARG A 71 -16.00 -5.85 -0.16
N MET A 72 -16.70 -4.93 0.51
CA MET A 72 -17.44 -3.87 -0.16
C MET A 72 -16.50 -2.86 -0.84
N TRP A 73 -15.41 -2.48 -0.20
CA TRP A 73 -14.40 -1.60 -0.79
C TRP A 73 -13.70 -2.23 -2.00
N ALA A 74 -13.39 -3.53 -1.94
CA ALA A 74 -12.83 -4.27 -3.07
C ALA A 74 -13.77 -4.29 -4.30
N LYS A 75 -15.09 -4.33 -4.08
CA LYS A 75 -16.10 -4.29 -5.16
C LYS A 75 -16.19 -2.90 -5.80
N ILE A 76 -16.06 -1.83 -5.01
CA ILE A 76 -16.16 -0.43 -5.48
C ILE A 76 -14.94 -0.07 -6.35
N ALA A 77 -13.75 -0.58 -6.01
CA ALA A 77 -12.53 -0.37 -6.81
C ALA A 77 -12.61 -0.97 -8.23
N SER A 78 -13.48 -1.96 -8.46
CA SER A 78 -13.71 -2.61 -9.76
C SER A 78 -14.79 -1.94 -10.62
N GLY A 79 -15.34 -0.81 -10.20
CA GLY A 79 -16.35 -0.06 -10.97
C GLY A 79 -15.75 0.73 -12.14
N PRO A 80 -16.49 0.97 -13.24
CA PRO A 80 -15.99 1.65 -14.47
C PRO A 80 -15.58 3.13 -14.29
N ASN A 81 -15.64 3.66 -13.06
CA ASN A 81 -15.38 5.07 -12.73
C ASN A 81 -14.14 5.28 -11.85
N THR A 82 -13.40 4.22 -11.48
CA THR A 82 -12.01 4.40 -11.04
C THR A 82 -11.18 4.66 -12.30
N PRO A 83 -10.36 5.74 -12.35
CA PRO A 83 -9.35 5.81 -13.40
C PRO A 83 -8.52 4.55 -13.25
N LEU A 84 -8.62 3.65 -14.24
CA LEU A 84 -7.79 2.46 -14.32
C LEU A 84 -6.37 2.91 -14.04
N THR A 85 -5.84 2.54 -12.87
CA THR A 85 -4.41 2.55 -12.66
C THR A 85 -3.83 1.81 -13.85
N PRO A 86 -2.86 2.40 -14.57
CA PRO A 86 -2.33 1.78 -15.77
C PRO A 86 -1.93 0.37 -15.38
N THR A 87 -2.59 -0.54 -16.06
CA THR A 87 -2.49 -1.97 -15.91
C THR A 87 -1.02 -2.30 -15.64
N PHE A 88 -0.73 -3.15 -14.64
CA PHE A 88 0.57 -3.82 -14.48
C PHE A 88 0.91 -4.74 -15.69
N ALA A 89 0.44 -4.41 -16.88
CA ALA A 89 0.88 -4.92 -18.15
C ALA A 89 2.01 -4.01 -18.65
N VAL A 90 3.23 -4.52 -18.50
CA VAL A 90 4.46 -4.01 -19.12
C VAL A 90 5.06 -2.76 -18.44
N SER A 91 5.50 -2.92 -17.19
CA SER A 91 6.68 -2.16 -16.72
C SER A 91 7.90 -2.57 -17.54
N ARG A 92 8.03 -2.02 -18.76
CA ARG A 92 9.33 -1.86 -19.42
C ARG A 92 10.08 -0.84 -18.58
N HIS A 93 10.75 -1.32 -17.54
CA HIS A 93 11.85 -0.57 -16.95
C HIS A 93 12.79 -0.25 -18.12
N PRO A 94 13.06 1.03 -18.47
CA PRO A 94 14.10 1.30 -19.42
C PRO A 94 15.38 0.75 -18.79
N LEU A 95 15.90 -0.34 -19.37
CA LEU A 95 17.23 -0.79 -19.02
C LEU A 95 18.15 0.41 -19.22
N PRO A 96 19.06 0.71 -18.27
CA PRO A 96 20.05 1.75 -18.48
C PRO A 96 20.75 1.45 -19.82
N PRO A 97 20.96 2.46 -20.69
CA PRO A 97 21.61 2.24 -21.97
C PRO A 97 22.93 1.51 -21.72
N ALA A 98 23.08 0.34 -22.34
CA ALA A 98 24.26 -0.48 -22.20
C ALA A 98 25.47 0.42 -22.48
N ALA A 99 26.36 0.56 -21.49
CA ALA A 99 27.62 1.23 -21.68
C ALA A 99 28.32 0.50 -22.84
N ARG A 100 28.35 1.12 -24.02
CA ARG A 100 29.19 0.71 -25.13
C ARG A 100 30.61 0.74 -24.57
N SER A 101 31.12 -0.42 -24.17
CA SER A 101 32.52 -0.64 -23.88
C SER A 101 33.26 -0.31 -25.17
N GLN A 102 33.78 0.91 -25.25
CA GLN A 102 34.72 1.27 -26.29
C GLN A 102 35.96 0.43 -26.00
N ARG A 103 36.20 -0.59 -26.83
CA ARG A 103 37.53 -1.19 -26.93
C ARG A 103 38.46 -0.06 -27.35
N LEU A 104 39.26 0.41 -26.39
CA LEU A 104 40.52 1.07 -26.69
C LEU A 104 41.39 0.04 -27.41
N THR A 105 41.53 0.20 -28.72
CA THR A 105 42.69 -0.30 -29.48
C THR A 105 43.79 0.73 -29.42
#